data_AF-A0A8X7T187-F1
#
_entry.id   AF-A0A8X7T187-F1
#
_cell.length_a   1.000
_cell.length_b   1.000
_cell.length_c   1.000
_cell.angle_alpha   90.00
_cell.angle_beta   90.00
_cell.angle_gamma   90.00
#
_symmetry.space_group_name_H-M   'P 1'
#
loop_
_entity.id
_entity.type
_entity.pdbx_description
1 polymer ?
#
loop_
_entity_poly.entity_id
_entity_poly.type
_entity_poly.pdbx_seq_one_letter_code
_entity_poly.pdbx_strand_id
1 'polypeptide(L)'
;MPTVLDRIHQSLCAQRCNEEIFKGKVAISHLIEALTPRLALQEHNYDRLEFLGDAFLKLLGRAFVFADGIEGPYHQSCDAFSRIIVNESLQRRCMDHKLHDFMMLQSFSYGAWVPPNFVNPKGGRATTELVNGRRGEGYLPSPKAYHTKFPISPKTRADLVEAAMGAGVMTNGIDGALHVARCLNITPYPIHSLGDTADMYHQKTSETIREKKLDTKIDSQVLKKLKGFLGYTFRSPHIALRVTHPSANFEGMLLSVKVSSTIRAA
;
A
#
# COMPACT_ATOMS: atom_id res chain seq x y z
N MET A 1 25.65 -24.65 -5.88
CA MET A 1 25.55 -24.09 -7.25
C MET A 1 24.09 -23.76 -7.62
N PRO A 2 23.12 -24.68 -7.53
CA PRO A 2 21.71 -24.37 -7.92
C PRO A 2 21.06 -23.25 -7.10
N THR A 3 21.31 -23.20 -5.79
CA THR A 3 20.82 -22.14 -4.88
C THR A 3 21.37 -20.76 -5.18
N VAL A 4 22.62 -20.67 -5.66
CA VAL A 4 23.23 -19.39 -6.04
C VAL A 4 22.56 -18.84 -7.30
N LEU A 5 22.31 -19.71 -8.28
CA LEU A 5 21.61 -19.33 -9.52
C LEU A 5 20.16 -18.92 -9.25
N ASP A 6 19.48 -19.59 -8.32
CA ASP A 6 18.14 -19.20 -7.89
C ASP A 6 18.14 -17.81 -7.24
N ARG A 7 19.07 -17.54 -6.32
CA ARG A 7 19.22 -16.21 -5.70
C ARG A 7 19.55 -15.10 -6.73
N ILE A 8 20.39 -15.41 -7.71
CA ILE A 8 20.68 -14.49 -8.82
C ILE A 8 19.41 -14.24 -9.63
N HIS A 9 18.64 -15.28 -9.95
CA HIS A 9 17.39 -15.15 -10.68
C HIS A 9 16.36 -14.28 -9.93
N GLN A 10 16.17 -14.53 -8.63
CA GLN A 10 15.30 -13.71 -7.77
C GLN A 10 15.73 -12.25 -7.76
N SER A 11 17.03 -11.99 -7.63
CA SER A 11 17.60 -10.63 -7.62
C SER A 11 17.38 -9.92 -8.95
N LEU A 12 17.62 -10.61 -10.08
CA LEU A 12 17.39 -10.06 -11.42
C LEU A 12 15.89 -9.82 -11.70
N CYS A 13 15.02 -10.71 -11.25
CA CYS A 13 13.57 -10.54 -11.36
C CYS A 13 13.10 -9.31 -10.58
N ALA A 14 13.54 -9.17 -9.33
CA ALA A 14 13.23 -8.01 -8.50
C ALA A 14 13.81 -6.72 -9.09
N GLN A 15 15.07 -6.73 -9.56
CA GLN A 15 15.68 -5.57 -10.21
C GLN A 15 14.87 -5.13 -11.43
N ARG A 16 14.50 -6.07 -12.30
CA ARG A 16 13.68 -5.79 -13.48
C ARG A 16 12.31 -5.24 -13.10
N CYS A 17 11.65 -5.81 -12.10
CA CYS A 17 10.38 -5.30 -11.55
C CYS A 17 10.53 -3.85 -11.06
N ASN A 18 11.62 -3.56 -10.35
CA ASN A 18 11.92 -2.23 -9.83
C ASN A 18 12.12 -1.22 -10.96
N GLU A 19 12.86 -1.58 -12.00
CA GLU A 19 13.11 -0.72 -13.15
C GLU A 19 11.83 -0.47 -13.97
N GLU A 20 11.06 -1.53 -14.28
CA GLU A 20 9.87 -1.46 -15.12
C GLU A 20 8.68 -0.76 -14.43
N ILE A 21 8.46 -1.01 -13.13
CA ILE A 21 7.27 -0.53 -12.42
C ILE A 21 7.60 0.62 -11.46
N PHE A 22 8.67 0.47 -10.67
CA PHE A 22 8.96 1.38 -9.55
C PHE A 22 10.09 2.37 -9.82
N LYS A 23 10.53 2.50 -11.08
CA LYS A 23 11.53 3.47 -11.54
C LYS A 23 12.85 3.42 -10.73
N GLY A 24 13.21 2.24 -10.24
CA GLY A 24 14.45 2.01 -9.48
C GLY A 24 14.45 2.58 -8.05
N LYS A 25 13.30 2.98 -7.50
CA LYS A 25 13.23 3.66 -6.19
C LYS A 25 12.89 2.77 -5.00
N VAL A 26 12.69 1.47 -5.22
CA VAL A 26 12.43 0.50 -4.14
C VAL A 26 13.70 -0.33 -3.90
N ALA A 27 14.04 -0.62 -2.65
CA ALA A 27 15.20 -1.46 -2.35
C ALA A 27 14.96 -2.89 -2.85
N ILE A 28 15.93 -3.45 -3.56
CA ILE A 28 15.82 -4.77 -4.21
C ILE A 28 15.56 -5.88 -3.17
N SER A 29 16.20 -5.80 -2.00
CA SER A 29 16.02 -6.79 -0.92
C SER A 29 14.57 -6.89 -0.44
N HIS A 30 13.91 -5.75 -0.20
CA HIS A 30 12.51 -5.71 0.19
C HIS A 30 11.58 -6.12 -0.95
N LEU A 31 11.97 -5.86 -2.20
CA LEU A 31 11.18 -6.25 -3.35
C LEU A 31 11.24 -7.76 -3.60
N ILE A 32 12.38 -8.43 -3.37
CA ILE A 32 12.47 -9.90 -3.40
C ILE A 32 11.48 -10.49 -2.39
N GLU A 33 11.48 -9.99 -1.15
CA GLU A 33 10.54 -10.43 -0.12
C GLU A 33 9.08 -10.19 -0.51
N ALA A 34 8.75 -9.00 -1.03
CA ALA A 34 7.40 -8.66 -1.47
C ALA A 34 6.89 -9.52 -2.63
N LEU A 35 7.78 -9.89 -3.56
CA LEU A 35 7.46 -10.75 -4.71
C LEU A 35 7.39 -12.24 -4.35
N THR A 36 7.70 -12.62 -3.11
CA THR A 36 7.76 -14.02 -2.67
C THR A 36 6.51 -14.39 -1.85
N PRO A 37 5.53 -15.09 -2.44
CA PRO A 37 4.35 -15.56 -1.72
C PRO A 37 4.66 -16.67 -0.74
N ARG A 38 3.80 -16.83 0.28
CA ARG A 38 3.85 -17.96 1.24
C ARG A 38 3.99 -19.33 0.57
N LEU A 39 3.35 -19.50 -0.59
CA LEU A 39 3.36 -20.76 -1.35
C LEU A 39 4.77 -21.14 -1.86
N ALA A 40 5.69 -20.17 -1.96
CA ALA A 40 7.06 -20.40 -2.39
C ALA A 40 7.90 -21.15 -1.34
N LEU A 41 7.41 -21.31 -0.10
CA LEU A 41 8.07 -22.04 1.00
C LEU A 41 9.55 -21.64 1.19
N GLN A 42 9.86 -20.35 0.98
CA GLN A 42 11.17 -19.80 1.25
C GLN A 42 11.28 -19.32 2.70
N GLU A 43 12.51 -19.05 3.16
CA GLU A 43 12.79 -18.48 4.49
C GLU A 43 12.12 -17.10 4.69
N HIS A 44 11.86 -16.39 3.59
CA HIS A 44 11.22 -15.08 3.59
C HIS A 44 9.98 -15.13 2.70
N ASN A 45 8.92 -14.45 3.12
CA ASN A 45 7.71 -14.29 2.35
C ASN A 45 7.16 -12.88 2.56
N TYR A 46 6.16 -12.53 1.75
CA TYR A 46 5.64 -11.18 1.72
C TYR A 46 4.84 -10.78 2.98
N ASP A 47 4.57 -11.68 3.93
CA ASP A 47 3.53 -11.50 4.98
C ASP A 47 3.79 -10.28 5.86
N ARG A 48 5.06 -10.06 6.24
CA ARG A 48 5.45 -8.90 7.04
C ARG A 48 5.21 -7.59 6.27
N LEU A 49 5.47 -7.61 4.96
CA LEU A 49 5.31 -6.46 4.09
C LEU A 49 3.84 -6.24 3.71
N GLU A 50 3.06 -7.31 3.53
CA GLU A 50 1.59 -7.30 3.37
C GLU A 50 0.97 -6.55 4.56
N PHE A 51 1.31 -6.96 5.78
CA PHE A 51 0.83 -6.30 7.00
C PHE A 51 1.19 -4.81 7.06
N LEU A 52 2.43 -4.46 6.71
CA LEU A 52 2.88 -3.08 6.71
C LEU A 52 2.19 -2.24 5.64
N GLY A 53 1.97 -2.82 4.46
CA GLY A 53 1.25 -2.22 3.35
C GLY A 53 -0.23 -1.97 3.64
N ASP A 54 -0.92 -2.93 4.25
CA ASP A 54 -2.31 -2.79 4.71
C ASP A 54 -2.44 -1.67 5.75
N ALA A 55 -1.52 -1.61 6.72
CA ALA A 55 -1.48 -0.52 7.70
C ALA A 55 -1.26 0.84 7.02
N PHE A 56 -0.36 0.91 6.03
CA PHE A 56 -0.13 2.12 5.24
C PHE A 56 -1.37 2.51 4.42
N LEU A 57 -2.03 1.58 3.73
CA LEU A 57 -3.25 1.85 2.96
C LEU A 57 -4.36 2.42 3.84
N LYS A 58 -4.54 1.87 5.04
CA LYS A 58 -5.49 2.38 6.04
C LYS A 58 -5.14 3.79 6.48
N LEU A 59 -3.86 4.08 6.70
CA LEU A 59 -3.40 5.45 7.02
C LEU A 59 -3.66 6.40 5.85
N LEU A 60 -3.26 6.02 4.64
CA LEU A 60 -3.43 6.79 3.42
C LEU A 60 -4.91 7.13 3.18
N GLY A 61 -5.78 6.16 3.41
CA GLY A 61 -7.22 6.36 3.30
C GLY A 61 -7.81 7.31 4.30
N ARG A 62 -7.40 7.19 5.56
CA ARG A 62 -7.82 8.13 6.59
C ARG A 62 -7.30 9.53 6.30
N ALA A 63 -6.04 9.66 5.87
CA ALA A 63 -5.46 10.93 5.50
C ALA A 63 -6.18 11.58 4.30
N PHE A 64 -6.49 10.79 3.27
CA PHE A 64 -7.24 11.27 2.11
C PHE A 64 -8.65 11.73 2.47
N VAL A 65 -9.41 10.90 3.20
CA VAL A 65 -10.77 11.26 3.66
C VAL A 65 -10.74 12.51 4.53
N PHE A 66 -9.71 12.66 5.36
CA PHE A 66 -9.55 13.83 6.21
C PHE A 66 -9.21 15.09 5.39
N ALA A 67 -8.32 14.97 4.41
CA ALA A 67 -7.86 16.10 3.58
C ALA A 67 -8.86 16.55 2.52
N ASP A 68 -9.61 15.61 1.94
CA ASP A 68 -10.65 15.94 0.96
C ASP A 68 -11.79 16.74 1.58
N GLY A 69 -11.93 16.75 2.91
CA GLY A 69 -12.76 17.73 3.61
C GLY A 69 -14.25 17.64 3.23
N ILE A 70 -14.96 16.72 3.87
CA ILE A 70 -16.33 16.88 4.39
C ILE A 70 -17.09 18.12 3.88
N GLU A 71 -17.89 17.93 2.83
CA GLU A 71 -19.24 18.48 2.74
C GLU A 71 -20.31 17.39 2.89
N GLY A 72 -19.93 16.11 2.77
CA GLY A 72 -20.79 14.96 3.01
C GLY A 72 -20.60 14.36 4.40
N PRO A 73 -21.60 13.62 4.92
CA PRO A 73 -21.42 12.90 6.16
C PRO A 73 -20.26 11.90 6.05
N TYR A 74 -19.48 11.75 7.13
CA TYR A 74 -18.26 10.90 7.26
C TYR A 74 -18.33 9.54 6.54
N HIS A 75 -19.51 8.92 6.51
CA HIS A 75 -19.76 7.65 5.85
C HIS A 75 -19.57 7.68 4.33
N GLN A 76 -19.93 8.76 3.62
CA GLN A 76 -19.84 8.79 2.14
C GLN A 76 -18.40 8.91 1.62
N SER A 77 -17.56 9.71 2.27
CA SER A 77 -16.13 9.82 1.92
C SER A 77 -15.35 8.56 2.32
N CYS A 78 -15.74 7.93 3.44
CA CYS A 78 -15.23 6.61 3.81
C CYS A 78 -15.61 5.54 2.78
N ASP A 79 -16.83 5.58 2.23
CA ASP A 79 -17.26 4.61 1.21
C ASP A 79 -16.46 4.76 -0.09
N ALA A 80 -16.21 5.99 -0.53
CA ALA A 80 -15.42 6.26 -1.73
C ALA A 80 -13.97 5.74 -1.60
N PHE A 81 -13.32 5.98 -0.46
CA PHE A 81 -11.97 5.44 -0.24
C PHE A 81 -11.97 3.94 0.06
N SER A 82 -12.97 3.43 0.78
CA SER A 82 -13.12 1.98 1.01
C SER A 82 -13.24 1.22 -0.30
N ARG A 83 -13.94 1.76 -1.31
CA ARG A 83 -13.98 1.21 -2.67
C ARG A 83 -12.61 1.16 -3.36
N ILE A 84 -11.72 2.08 -3.03
CA ILE A 84 -10.34 2.12 -3.56
C ILE A 84 -9.46 1.07 -2.88
N ILE A 85 -9.59 0.87 -1.56
CA ILE A 85 -8.82 -0.15 -0.81
C ILE A 85 -9.38 -1.56 -1.01
N VAL A 86 -10.61 -1.74 -1.50
CA VAL A 86 -11.18 -3.09 -1.69
C VAL A 86 -10.24 -3.96 -2.51
N ASN A 87 -10.02 -5.19 -2.05
CA ASN A 87 -9.09 -6.16 -2.65
C ASN A 87 -9.30 -6.33 -4.16
N GLU A 88 -10.53 -6.21 -4.66
CA GLU A 88 -10.84 -6.23 -6.09
C GLU A 88 -10.15 -5.09 -6.87
N SER A 89 -10.14 -3.88 -6.31
CA SER A 89 -9.45 -2.72 -6.88
C SER A 89 -7.93 -2.94 -6.88
N LEU A 90 -7.36 -3.40 -5.76
CA LEU A 90 -5.93 -3.71 -5.65
C LEU A 90 -5.52 -4.81 -6.64
N GLN A 91 -6.32 -5.87 -6.75
CA GLN A 91 -6.14 -6.93 -7.73
C GLN A 91 -6.16 -6.39 -9.16
N ARG A 92 -7.12 -5.51 -9.49
CA ARG A 92 -7.20 -4.89 -10.82
C ARG A 92 -5.93 -4.10 -11.12
N ARG A 93 -5.45 -3.27 -10.19
CA ARG A 93 -4.18 -2.54 -10.34
C ARG A 93 -2.98 -3.47 -10.50
N CYS A 94 -2.94 -4.58 -9.77
CA CYS A 94 -1.93 -5.62 -9.92
C CYS A 94 -1.89 -6.21 -11.34
N MET A 95 -3.06 -6.41 -11.96
CA MET A 95 -3.19 -6.90 -13.33
C MET A 95 -2.81 -5.84 -14.36
N ASP A 96 -3.33 -4.62 -14.22
CA ASP A 96 -3.10 -3.50 -15.14
C ASP A 96 -1.60 -3.19 -15.27
N HIS A 97 -0.88 -3.25 -14.14
CA HIS A 97 0.55 -3.00 -14.07
C HIS A 97 1.42 -4.27 -14.23
N LYS A 98 0.80 -5.44 -14.48
CA LYS A 98 1.49 -6.73 -14.63
C LYS A 98 2.44 -7.06 -13.47
N LEU A 99 2.14 -6.58 -12.27
CA LEU A 99 2.98 -6.83 -11.09
C LEU A 99 3.05 -8.34 -10.76
N HIS A 100 1.95 -9.05 -11.00
CA HIS A 100 1.86 -10.50 -10.81
C HIS A 100 2.80 -11.31 -11.71
N ASP A 101 3.28 -10.76 -12.84
CA ASP A 101 4.24 -11.43 -13.73
C ASP A 101 5.62 -11.61 -13.07
N PHE A 102 5.90 -10.85 -12.01
CA PHE A 102 7.18 -10.88 -11.28
C PHE A 102 7.12 -11.76 -10.02
N MET A 103 6.00 -12.42 -9.73
CA MET A 103 5.86 -13.25 -8.53
C MET A 103 6.75 -14.50 -8.59
N MET A 104 7.44 -14.76 -7.48
CA MET A 104 8.34 -15.90 -7.31
C MET A 104 7.55 -17.08 -6.69
N LEU A 105 6.65 -17.68 -7.46
CA LEU A 105 5.66 -18.66 -6.96
C LEU A 105 6.22 -20.04 -6.56
N GLN A 106 7.45 -20.37 -6.94
CA GLN A 106 7.98 -21.73 -6.83
C GLN A 106 8.90 -21.89 -5.61
N SER A 107 8.74 -23.01 -4.90
CA SER A 107 9.75 -23.49 -3.96
C SER A 107 10.91 -24.14 -4.69
N PHE A 108 12.13 -23.73 -4.35
CA PHE A 108 13.33 -24.29 -4.95
C PHE A 108 13.45 -25.78 -4.58
N SER A 109 13.47 -26.68 -5.58
CA SER A 109 13.63 -28.12 -5.38
C SER A 109 14.81 -28.65 -6.18
N TYR A 110 15.82 -29.18 -5.46
CA TYR A 110 17.03 -29.74 -6.06
C TYR A 110 16.76 -30.85 -7.07
N GLY A 111 15.72 -31.67 -6.86
CA GLY A 111 15.39 -32.80 -7.75
C GLY A 111 14.66 -32.41 -9.02
N ALA A 112 14.10 -31.19 -9.07
CA ALA A 112 13.36 -30.66 -10.21
C ALA A 112 14.14 -29.58 -10.98
N TRP A 113 15.22 -29.05 -10.40
CA TRP A 113 16.03 -28.01 -11.01
C TRP A 113 16.88 -28.57 -12.16
N VAL A 114 16.78 -27.94 -13.33
CA VAL A 114 17.55 -28.28 -14.52
C VAL A 114 18.21 -27.00 -15.04
N PRO A 115 19.53 -26.99 -15.29
CA PRO A 115 20.19 -25.81 -15.82
C PRO A 115 19.66 -25.43 -17.23
N PRO A 116 19.75 -24.15 -17.62
CA PRO A 116 19.40 -23.72 -18.98
C PRO A 116 20.15 -24.56 -20.03
N ASN A 117 19.46 -25.00 -21.08
CA ASN A 117 19.96 -25.89 -22.15
C ASN A 117 20.22 -27.36 -21.75
N PHE A 118 19.79 -27.79 -20.56
CA PHE A 118 19.84 -29.19 -20.16
C PHE A 118 18.43 -29.78 -20.15
N VAL A 119 18.32 -31.06 -20.46
CA VAL A 119 17.07 -31.83 -20.40
C VAL A 119 17.18 -32.80 -19.24
N ASN A 120 16.11 -32.95 -18.45
CA ASN A 120 16.09 -33.95 -17.39
C ASN A 120 16.19 -35.35 -18.02
N PRO A 121 17.22 -36.15 -17.71
CA PRO A 121 17.41 -37.47 -18.32
C PRO A 121 16.27 -38.45 -18.01
N LYS A 122 15.45 -38.19 -16.96
CA LYS A 122 14.32 -39.04 -16.56
C LYS A 122 13.01 -38.70 -17.29
N GLY A 123 13.02 -37.85 -18.31
CA GLY A 123 11.81 -37.46 -19.06
C GLY A 123 10.83 -36.58 -18.28
N GLY A 124 11.19 -36.16 -17.05
CA GLY A 124 10.49 -35.09 -16.36
C GLY A 124 10.60 -33.81 -17.17
N ARG A 125 9.48 -33.08 -17.36
CA ARG A 125 9.47 -31.87 -18.19
C ARG A 125 10.62 -30.95 -17.79
N ALA A 126 11.54 -30.70 -18.73
CA ALA A 126 12.54 -29.67 -18.57
C ALA A 126 11.80 -28.37 -18.25
N THR A 127 12.28 -27.66 -17.23
CA THR A 127 11.66 -26.43 -16.76
C THR A 127 11.91 -25.29 -17.74
N THR A 128 12.02 -25.47 -19.06
CA THR A 128 12.34 -24.41 -20.05
C THR A 128 11.51 -24.58 -21.32
N GLU A 129 10.76 -23.54 -21.71
CA GLU A 129 10.10 -23.44 -23.01
C GLU A 129 10.76 -22.31 -23.81
N LEU A 130 10.91 -22.50 -25.13
CA LEU A 130 11.31 -21.44 -26.05
C LEU A 130 10.19 -20.40 -26.16
N VAL A 131 10.45 -19.16 -25.79
CA VAL A 131 9.48 -18.06 -25.91
C VAL A 131 9.85 -17.20 -27.12
N ASN A 132 9.03 -17.23 -28.17
CA ASN A 132 9.15 -16.31 -29.30
C ASN A 132 8.36 -15.02 -29.02
N GLY A 133 9.02 -13.87 -29.01
CA GLY A 133 8.37 -12.56 -28.85
C GLY A 133 9.33 -11.38 -28.98
N ARG A 134 8.80 -10.14 -29.00
CA ARG A 134 9.57 -8.86 -29.10
C ARG A 134 10.58 -8.62 -27.95
N ARG A 135 10.78 -9.59 -27.06
CA ARG A 135 11.58 -9.52 -25.82
C ARG A 135 12.91 -10.32 -25.92
N GLY A 136 13.33 -10.67 -27.13
CA GLY A 136 14.59 -11.38 -27.41
C GLY A 136 14.47 -12.91 -27.37
N GLU A 137 15.28 -13.59 -28.18
CA GLU A 137 15.44 -15.05 -28.13
C GLU A 137 16.21 -15.42 -26.85
N GLY A 138 15.55 -16.06 -25.90
CA GLY A 138 16.16 -16.47 -24.64
C GLY A 138 15.43 -17.65 -24.01
N TYR A 139 16.18 -18.48 -23.28
CA TYR A 139 15.64 -19.61 -22.53
C TYR A 139 15.05 -19.11 -21.22
N LEU A 140 13.75 -18.80 -21.22
CA LEU A 140 13.01 -18.65 -19.98
C LEU A 140 12.65 -20.04 -19.48
N PRO A 141 12.89 -20.32 -18.20
CA PRO A 141 12.36 -21.50 -17.62
C PRO A 141 10.81 -21.47 -17.74
N SER A 142 10.21 -22.58 -18.22
CA SER A 142 8.86 -22.74 -18.74
C SER A 142 7.85 -22.02 -17.85
N PRO A 143 6.87 -21.31 -18.43
CA PRO A 143 5.74 -20.80 -17.67
C PRO A 143 5.05 -21.91 -16.84
N LYS A 144 5.13 -23.18 -17.26
CA LYS A 144 4.59 -24.34 -16.52
C LYS A 144 5.47 -24.81 -15.35
N ALA A 145 6.72 -24.36 -15.27
CA ALA A 145 7.62 -24.60 -14.14
C ALA A 145 7.42 -23.54 -13.04
N TYR A 146 7.18 -22.28 -13.43
CA TYR A 146 7.00 -21.16 -12.49
C TYR A 146 5.56 -20.85 -12.11
N HIS A 147 4.59 -21.14 -12.97
CA HIS A 147 3.20 -21.08 -12.58
C HIS A 147 2.84 -22.41 -11.93
N THR A 148 2.48 -22.34 -10.65
CA THR A 148 1.80 -23.46 -9.99
C THR A 148 0.64 -23.90 -10.88
N LYS A 149 0.29 -25.18 -10.86
CA LYS A 149 -0.86 -25.73 -11.62
C LYS A 149 -2.20 -25.03 -11.34
N PHE A 150 -2.22 -24.03 -10.43
CA PHE A 150 -3.38 -23.32 -9.95
C PHE A 150 -3.28 -21.83 -10.34
N PRO A 151 -4.34 -21.25 -10.90
CA PRO A 151 -4.39 -19.82 -11.16
C PRO A 151 -4.15 -19.04 -9.85
N ILE A 152 -3.34 -17.98 -9.91
CA ILE A 152 -3.07 -17.10 -8.77
C ILE A 152 -4.41 -16.56 -8.27
N SER A 153 -4.68 -16.67 -6.96
CA SER A 153 -5.94 -16.21 -6.41
C SER A 153 -6.07 -14.68 -6.50
N PRO A 154 -7.30 -14.15 -6.67
CA PRO A 154 -7.62 -12.73 -6.49
C PRO A 154 -6.97 -12.09 -5.26
N LYS A 155 -7.06 -12.80 -4.12
CA LYS A 155 -6.52 -12.35 -2.84
C LYS A 155 -5.00 -12.21 -2.89
N THR A 156 -4.30 -13.21 -3.42
CA THR A 156 -2.84 -13.19 -3.54
C THR A 156 -2.33 -11.98 -4.35
N ARG A 157 -3.07 -11.57 -5.38
CA ARG A 157 -2.72 -10.36 -6.16
C ARG A 157 -2.93 -9.06 -5.38
N ALA A 158 -3.95 -9.00 -4.52
CA ALA A 158 -4.16 -7.86 -3.64
C ALA A 158 -3.07 -7.82 -2.55
N ASP A 159 -2.83 -8.95 -1.88
CA ASP A 159 -1.77 -9.11 -0.87
C ASP A 159 -0.39 -8.70 -1.46
N LEU A 160 -0.13 -9.01 -2.75
CA LEU A 160 1.09 -8.61 -3.46
C LEU A 160 1.24 -7.08 -3.59
N VAL A 161 0.15 -6.38 -3.89
CA VAL A 161 0.16 -4.91 -4.01
C VAL A 161 0.43 -4.27 -2.65
N GLU A 162 -0.20 -4.79 -1.60
CA GLU A 162 0.06 -4.39 -0.22
C GLU A 162 1.52 -4.61 0.15
N ALA A 163 2.05 -5.81 -0.12
CA ALA A 163 3.45 -6.12 0.11
C ALA A 163 4.42 -5.21 -0.66
N ALA A 164 4.11 -4.85 -1.90
CA ALA A 164 4.92 -3.90 -2.66
C ALA A 164 4.93 -2.51 -2.01
N MET A 165 3.79 -2.03 -1.50
CA MET A 165 3.75 -0.78 -0.73
C MET A 165 4.51 -0.90 0.59
N GLY A 166 4.43 -2.04 1.28
CA GLY A 166 5.23 -2.35 2.46
C GLY A 166 6.74 -2.32 2.16
N ALA A 167 7.18 -2.83 1.01
CA ALA A 167 8.56 -2.70 0.55
C ALA A 167 8.96 -1.22 0.35
N GLY A 168 8.04 -0.41 -0.17
CA GLY A 168 8.20 1.04 -0.25
C GLY A 168 8.39 1.68 1.14
N VAL A 169 7.56 1.30 2.12
CA VAL A 169 7.69 1.76 3.53
C VAL A 169 9.07 1.41 4.08
N MET A 170 9.54 0.17 3.87
CA MET A 170 10.84 -0.26 4.37
C MET A 170 12.01 0.45 3.67
N THR A 171 11.82 0.88 2.43
CA THR A 171 12.88 1.54 1.65
C THR A 171 13.07 3.00 2.07
N ASN A 172 12.00 3.79 2.14
CA ASN A 172 12.10 5.24 2.38
C ASN A 172 10.90 5.79 3.19
N GLY A 173 10.35 4.95 4.09
CA GLY A 173 9.19 5.32 4.89
C GLY A 173 7.95 5.61 4.05
N ILE A 174 7.13 6.53 4.56
CA ILE A 174 5.84 6.89 3.95
C ILE A 174 6.02 7.39 2.51
N ASP A 175 7.08 8.13 2.20
CA ASP A 175 7.34 8.65 0.86
C ASP A 175 7.64 7.54 -0.15
N GLY A 176 8.32 6.47 0.29
CA GLY A 176 8.57 5.28 -0.52
C GLY A 176 7.27 4.53 -0.82
N ALA A 177 6.39 4.40 0.16
CA ALA A 177 5.07 3.77 -0.04
C ALA A 177 4.15 4.61 -0.94
N LEU A 178 4.15 5.93 -0.78
CA LEU A 178 3.47 6.87 -1.68
C LEU A 178 4.03 6.80 -3.10
N HIS A 179 5.33 6.58 -3.27
CA HIS A 179 5.92 6.37 -4.58
C HIS A 179 5.38 5.10 -5.25
N VAL A 180 5.37 3.97 -4.53
CA VAL A 180 4.79 2.71 -5.02
C VAL A 180 3.31 2.88 -5.35
N ALA A 181 2.54 3.51 -4.48
CA ALA A 181 1.11 3.77 -4.69
C ALA A 181 0.84 4.58 -5.96
N ARG A 182 1.70 5.57 -6.27
CA ARG A 182 1.63 6.34 -7.52
C ARG A 182 2.01 5.52 -8.74
N CYS A 183 3.05 4.69 -8.66
CA CYS A 183 3.44 3.83 -9.77
C CYS A 183 2.34 2.81 -10.14
N LEU A 184 1.56 2.36 -9.16
CA LEU A 184 0.45 1.41 -9.34
C LEU A 184 -0.92 2.09 -9.49
N ASN A 185 -0.98 3.43 -9.56
CA ASN A 185 -2.21 4.23 -9.65
C ASN A 185 -3.27 3.84 -8.61
N ILE A 186 -2.87 3.61 -7.36
CA ILE A 186 -3.77 3.19 -6.28
C ILE A 186 -4.81 4.30 -5.99
N THR A 187 -4.35 5.54 -5.86
CA THR A 187 -5.23 6.69 -5.59
C THR A 187 -5.69 7.36 -6.90
N PRO A 188 -6.89 7.97 -6.94
CA PRO A 188 -7.41 8.65 -8.13
C PRO A 188 -6.57 9.88 -8.51
N TYR A 189 -5.95 10.53 -7.52
CA TYR A 189 -5.01 11.63 -7.72
C TYR A 189 -3.66 11.27 -7.07
N PRO A 190 -2.53 11.65 -7.67
CA PRO A 190 -1.21 11.35 -7.13
C PRO A 190 -0.96 12.18 -5.86
N ILE A 191 -0.83 11.50 -4.72
CA ILE A 191 -0.43 12.13 -3.45
C ILE A 191 1.09 12.06 -3.35
N HIS A 192 1.75 13.22 -3.26
CA HIS A 192 3.20 13.31 -3.22
C HIS A 192 3.74 13.25 -1.79
N SER A 193 3.01 13.85 -0.85
CA SER A 193 3.30 13.78 0.58
C SER A 193 2.02 13.76 1.41
N LEU A 194 2.08 13.19 2.61
CA LEU A 194 1.04 13.44 3.63
C LEU A 194 0.99 14.91 4.04
N GLY A 195 2.09 15.66 3.90
CA GLY A 195 2.11 17.11 4.10
C GLY A 195 1.13 17.83 3.17
N ASP A 196 1.10 17.45 1.89
CA ASP A 196 0.17 18.04 0.91
C ASP A 196 -1.29 17.85 1.35
N THR A 197 -1.61 16.67 1.88
CA THR A 197 -2.95 16.38 2.40
C THR A 197 -3.29 17.23 3.62
N ALA A 198 -2.30 17.48 4.49
CA ALA A 198 -2.47 18.37 5.64
C ALA A 198 -2.64 19.84 5.21
N ASP A 199 -1.88 20.30 4.22
CA ASP A 199 -1.98 21.68 3.72
C ASP A 199 -3.30 21.91 2.97
N MET A 200 -3.78 20.93 2.18
CA MET A 200 -5.12 20.94 1.60
C MET A 200 -6.20 21.09 2.68
N TYR A 201 -6.08 20.30 3.76
CA TYR A 201 -6.99 20.41 4.90
C TYR A 201 -6.93 21.80 5.55
N HIS A 202 -5.73 22.32 5.81
CA HIS A 202 -5.54 23.64 6.41
C HIS A 202 -6.15 24.75 5.55
N GLN A 203 -5.99 24.68 4.23
CA GLN A 203 -6.58 25.64 3.31
C GLN A 203 -8.11 25.64 3.41
N LYS A 204 -8.76 24.49 3.20
CA LYS A 204 -10.23 24.35 3.32
C LYS A 204 -10.75 24.76 4.70
N THR A 205 -10.01 24.41 5.74
CA THR A 205 -10.36 24.77 7.12
C THR A 205 -10.28 26.27 7.36
N SER A 206 -9.26 26.94 6.84
CA SER A 206 -9.10 28.39 6.98
C SER A 206 -10.24 29.16 6.29
N GLU A 207 -10.72 28.69 5.14
CA GLU A 207 -11.87 29.24 4.43
C GLU A 207 -13.14 29.09 5.28
N THR A 208 -13.40 27.89 5.80
CA THR A 208 -14.56 27.61 6.66
C THR A 208 -14.55 28.44 7.96
N ILE A 209 -13.38 28.61 8.58
CA ILE A 209 -13.23 29.42 9.80
C ILE A 209 -13.55 30.88 9.52
N ARG A 210 -13.07 31.42 8.39
CA ARG A 210 -13.32 32.81 7.99
C ARG A 210 -14.80 33.05 7.71
N GLU A 211 -15.45 32.12 7.02
CA GLU A 211 -16.88 32.20 6.69
C GLU A 211 -17.77 32.12 7.95
N LYS A 212 -17.45 31.20 8.86
CA LYS A 212 -18.28 30.92 10.06
C LYS A 212 -17.84 31.70 11.31
N LYS A 213 -16.82 32.56 11.17
CA LYS A 213 -16.20 33.35 12.26
C LYS A 213 -15.91 32.50 13.49
N LEU A 214 -15.36 31.31 13.30
CA LEU A 214 -15.20 30.32 14.37
C LEU A 214 -14.16 30.73 15.42
N ASP A 215 -13.26 31.64 15.07
CA ASP A 215 -12.25 32.17 15.99
C ASP A 215 -12.86 32.86 17.22
N THR A 216 -14.07 33.44 17.10
CA THR A 216 -14.75 34.10 18.24
C THR A 216 -15.37 33.12 19.21
N LYS A 217 -15.57 31.86 18.81
CA LYS A 217 -16.18 30.81 19.63
C LYS A 217 -15.15 29.92 20.32
N ILE A 218 -13.85 30.23 20.20
CA ILE A 218 -12.76 29.47 20.84
C ILE A 218 -12.62 29.89 22.32
N ASP A 219 -12.77 28.92 23.23
CA ASP A 219 -12.44 29.13 24.64
C ASP A 219 -10.91 29.24 24.83
N SER A 220 -10.46 30.48 25.04
CA SER A 220 -9.05 30.82 25.22
C SER A 220 -8.43 30.19 26.49
N GLN A 221 -9.23 29.89 27.51
CA GLN A 221 -8.77 29.36 28.79
C GLN A 221 -8.52 27.85 28.69
N VAL A 222 -9.41 27.13 28.00
CA VAL A 222 -9.21 25.71 27.65
C VAL A 222 -7.97 25.55 26.78
N LEU A 223 -7.81 26.38 25.75
CA LEU A 223 -6.66 26.29 24.86
C LEU A 223 -5.33 26.54 25.61
N LYS A 224 -5.29 27.50 26.54
CA LYS A 224 -4.11 27.75 27.38
C LYS A 224 -3.79 26.56 28.28
N LYS A 225 -4.79 25.95 28.92
CA LYS A 225 -4.61 24.72 29.73
C LYS A 225 -4.07 23.57 28.89
N LEU A 226 -4.64 23.36 27.70
CA LEU A 226 -4.22 22.30 26.79
C LEU A 226 -2.78 22.49 26.29
N LYS A 227 -2.42 23.72 25.91
CA LYS A 227 -1.04 24.09 25.52
C LYS A 227 -0.06 23.89 26.68
N GLY A 228 -0.43 24.29 27.89
CA GLY A 228 0.40 24.11 29.09
C GLY A 228 0.60 22.64 29.45
N PHE A 229 -0.45 21.82 29.35
CA PHE A 229 -0.40 20.39 29.64
C PHE A 229 0.43 19.60 28.61
N LEU A 230 0.24 19.88 27.32
CA LEU A 230 0.94 19.15 26.25
C LEU A 230 2.32 19.74 25.92
N GLY A 231 2.63 20.96 26.38
CA GLY A 231 3.83 21.69 26.00
C GLY A 231 3.93 22.00 24.49
N TYR A 232 2.81 21.93 23.76
CA TYR A 232 2.77 22.04 22.29
C TYR A 232 1.95 23.24 21.83
N THR A 233 2.49 24.00 20.87
CA THR A 233 1.78 25.11 20.24
C THR A 233 1.14 24.65 18.93
N PHE A 234 -0.19 24.54 18.94
CA PHE A 234 -0.95 24.13 17.77
C PHE A 234 -0.93 25.18 16.65
N ARG A 235 -0.58 24.72 15.43
CA ARG A 235 -0.76 25.48 14.17
C ARG A 235 -2.25 25.79 13.91
N SER A 236 -3.13 24.85 14.26
CA SER A 236 -4.58 24.91 14.08
C SER A 236 -5.32 24.63 15.40
N PRO A 237 -5.60 25.65 16.23
CA PRO A 237 -6.23 25.48 17.55
C PRO A 237 -7.63 24.84 17.52
N HIS A 238 -8.37 25.10 16.44
CA HIS A 238 -9.71 24.56 16.19
C HIS A 238 -9.74 23.02 16.11
N ILE A 239 -8.69 22.39 15.56
CA ILE A 239 -8.57 20.92 15.50
C ILE A 239 -8.40 20.36 16.92
N ALA A 240 -7.52 20.98 17.70
CA ALA A 240 -7.20 20.53 19.06
C ALA A 240 -8.44 20.58 19.97
N LEU A 241 -9.19 21.69 19.91
CA LEU A 241 -10.40 21.87 20.71
C LEU A 241 -11.53 20.92 20.31
N ARG A 242 -11.64 20.57 19.02
CA ARG A 242 -12.62 19.59 18.53
C ARG A 242 -12.39 18.19 19.11
N VAL A 243 -11.13 17.80 19.30
CA VAL A 243 -10.79 16.48 19.87
C VAL A 243 -11.08 16.44 21.37
N THR A 244 -10.94 17.56 22.08
CA THR A 244 -11.11 17.61 23.53
C THR A 244 -12.53 17.91 24.01
N HIS A 245 -13.38 18.52 23.18
CA HIS A 245 -14.75 18.86 23.54
C HIS A 245 -15.73 18.39 22.46
N PRO A 246 -16.39 17.22 22.64
CA PRO A 246 -17.41 16.72 21.69
C PRO A 246 -18.59 17.68 21.50
N SER A 247 -18.88 18.51 22.52
CA SER A 247 -19.92 19.53 22.52
C SER A 247 -19.48 20.87 21.91
N ALA A 248 -18.20 21.07 21.62
CA ALA A 248 -17.70 22.17 20.79
C ALA A 248 -17.81 21.82 19.29
N ASN A 249 -18.86 21.09 18.92
CA ASN A 249 -19.25 20.89 17.53
C ASN A 249 -19.62 22.26 16.95
N PHE A 250 -18.63 22.92 16.38
CA PHE A 250 -18.83 24.09 15.56
C PHE A 250 -19.71 23.68 14.37
N GLU A 251 -21.00 23.99 14.46
CA GLU A 251 -21.97 23.78 13.39
C GLU A 251 -21.40 24.32 12.09
N GLY A 252 -21.10 23.40 11.17
CA GLY A 252 -20.48 23.70 9.90
C GLY A 252 -19.14 23.05 9.61
N MET A 253 -18.59 22.22 10.50
CA MET A 253 -17.38 21.44 10.24
C MET A 253 -17.50 20.02 10.81
N LEU A 254 -18.54 19.30 10.38
CA LEU A 254 -18.99 18.03 10.98
C LEU A 254 -18.10 16.84 10.61
N LEU A 255 -17.19 16.44 11.50
CA LEU A 255 -16.92 15.01 11.69
C LEU A 255 -17.96 14.48 12.67
N SER A 256 -19.12 14.05 12.14
CA SER A 256 -20.08 13.29 12.93
C SER A 256 -19.49 11.90 13.20
N VAL A 257 -18.74 11.76 14.29
CA VAL A 257 -18.58 10.47 14.96
C VAL A 257 -19.66 10.42 16.03
N LYS A 258 -20.85 9.95 15.66
CA LYS A 258 -21.79 9.42 16.64
C LYS A 258 -21.12 8.19 17.26
N VAL A 259 -20.45 8.36 18.39
CA VAL A 259 -20.22 7.23 19.30
C VAL A 259 -21.59 6.82 19.77
N SER A 260 -22.12 5.75 19.21
CA SER A 260 -23.39 5.14 19.63
C SER A 260 -23.18 4.59 21.04
N SER A 261 -23.44 5.42 22.05
CA SER A 261 -23.58 5.00 23.43
C SER A 261 -24.95 4.34 23.61
N THR A 262 -25.07 3.12 23.12
CA THR A 262 -26.22 2.25 23.45
C THR A 262 -25.70 0.84 23.76
N ILE A 263 -24.95 0.73 24.85
CA ILE A 263 -24.99 -0.46 25.69
C ILE A 263 -25.56 0.03 27.03
N ARG A 264 -26.90 0.08 27.10
CA ARG A 264 -27.59 0.03 28.37
C ARG A 264 -27.79 -1.45 28.68
N ALA A 265 -27.23 -1.86 29.81
CA ALA A 265 -27.53 -3.13 30.45
C ALA A 265 -29.03 -3.24 30.71
N ALA A 266 -29.60 -4.34 30.24
CA ALA A 266 -30.71 -5.08 30.83
C ALA A 266 -30.52 -6.54 30.39
#